data_AF-A0A812PIQ6-F1
#
_entry.id   AF-A0A812PIQ6-F1
#
_cell.length_a   1.000
_cell.length_b   1.000
_cell.length_c   1.000
_cell.angle_alpha   90.00
_cell.angle_beta   90.00
_cell.angle_gamma   90.00
#
_symmetry.space_group_name_H-M   'P 1'
#
loop_
_entity.id
_entity.type
_entity.pdbx_description
1 polymer ?
#
loop_
_entity_poly.entity_id
_entity_poly.type
_entity_poly.pdbx_seq_one_letter_code
_entity_poly.pdbx_strand_id
1 'polypeptide(L)'
;MLPEYDSQSPPPADDELRSVDPDGPGGMLAVLQTQPDHERRQLQAAAEAAARLTRSLDQGGAEGGDGDGGGSRAGGAGGEPVCAERLALQGDAAAAAALLAATTSMPVNSIALPAAAFSTGGAARKDTALAQLSGATAQIQTLTAQMGSLGDTVRGHDTRLGTAEGRLGELEAEVRRLRSVSPSPAATRGSSPRFSQAGSSLPDRHIDDFQIVVGGWDEARRVEIEGEVTRLFSDAQAEALLKRVHVPYARSRYCRVELLFPDDRPRAKRELQGTVLHALRQRVSEGSRLPGQGSARLWAKRNRGPEERAKIRAIVSMKALALEFVSETDVDFDWSGRVWVKGREILFHADRRPPFDGAVMLQNGRGEDTGWYVRLGDFAALLGVAEETLRQRLDLRDE
;
A
#
# COMPACT_ATOMS: atom_id res chain seq x y z
N MET A 1 -29.29 2.66 56.75
CA MET A 1 -29.07 1.26 56.37
C MET A 1 -28.09 1.25 55.20
N LEU A 2 -26.82 1.15 55.54
CA LEU A 2 -25.69 0.90 54.64
C LEU A 2 -25.25 -0.55 54.90
N PRO A 3 -24.79 -1.31 53.89
CA PRO A 3 -23.94 -2.45 54.15
C PRO A 3 -22.47 -2.03 54.05
N GLU A 4 -21.79 -2.23 55.17
CA GLU A 4 -20.34 -2.37 55.30
C GLU A 4 -19.88 -3.59 54.48
N TYR A 5 -18.75 -3.47 53.78
CA TYR A 5 -17.93 -4.62 53.40
C TYR A 5 -16.49 -4.27 53.74
N ASP A 6 -15.99 -5.05 54.69
CA ASP A 6 -14.65 -4.99 55.24
C ASP A 6 -13.85 -6.22 54.78
N SER A 7 -12.53 -6.14 54.91
CA SER A 7 -11.53 -7.23 54.83
C SER A 7 -11.14 -7.76 53.43
N GLN A 8 -10.02 -7.32 52.87
CA GLN A 8 -8.65 -7.83 53.12
C GLN A 8 -8.44 -9.29 52.69
N SER A 9 -7.69 -9.48 51.60
CA SER A 9 -6.97 -10.71 51.27
C SER A 9 -5.55 -10.34 50.82
N PRO A 10 -4.49 -10.95 51.39
CA PRO A 10 -3.10 -10.64 51.05
C PRO A 10 -2.66 -11.33 49.75
N PRO A 11 -1.63 -10.81 49.06
CA PRO A 11 -1.06 -11.44 47.87
C PRO A 11 -0.26 -12.70 48.25
N PRO A 12 -0.24 -13.75 47.40
CA PRO A 12 0.63 -14.90 47.59
C PRO A 12 2.10 -14.57 47.28
N ALA A 13 2.95 -15.30 47.98
CA ALA A 13 4.38 -15.14 48.14
C ALA A 13 5.23 -15.30 46.87
N ASP A 14 6.39 -14.64 46.91
CA ASP A 14 7.53 -14.81 46.02
C ASP A 14 7.98 -16.28 45.97
N ASP A 15 8.00 -16.85 44.76
CA ASP A 15 8.52 -18.21 44.50
C ASP A 15 9.80 -18.12 43.66
N GLU A 16 10.87 -18.60 44.28
CA GLU A 16 12.19 -19.03 43.80
C GLU A 16 12.72 -18.59 42.41
N LEU A 17 13.69 -17.66 42.44
CA LEU A 17 14.71 -17.50 41.41
C LEU A 17 15.63 -18.73 41.38
N ARG A 18 15.40 -19.66 40.44
CA ARG A 18 16.38 -20.67 40.04
C ARG A 18 17.37 -20.08 39.04
N SER A 19 18.62 -19.95 39.46
CA SER A 19 19.77 -19.64 38.61
C SER A 19 20.00 -20.74 37.57
N VAL A 20 19.89 -20.40 36.28
CA VAL A 20 20.26 -21.28 35.17
C VAL A 20 21.67 -20.93 34.70
N ASP A 21 22.55 -21.93 34.71
CA ASP A 21 23.93 -21.88 34.22
C ASP A 21 23.95 -21.59 32.69
N PRO A 22 24.61 -20.53 32.21
CA PRO A 22 24.60 -20.15 30.80
C PRO A 22 25.51 -20.99 29.89
N ASP A 23 26.37 -21.87 30.43
CA ASP A 23 27.39 -22.60 29.65
C ASP A 23 27.08 -24.09 29.40
N GLY A 24 25.82 -24.52 29.62
CA GLY A 24 25.37 -25.88 29.33
C GLY A 24 25.01 -26.11 27.85
N PRO A 25 25.24 -27.32 27.29
CA PRO A 25 25.00 -27.66 25.87
C PRO A 25 23.53 -27.65 25.41
N GLY A 26 22.61 -27.05 26.17
CA GLY A 26 21.20 -26.85 25.85
C GLY A 26 20.82 -25.42 25.36
N GLY A 27 21.76 -24.46 25.33
CA GLY A 27 21.45 -23.04 25.09
C GLY A 27 20.94 -22.67 23.69
N MET A 28 21.18 -23.48 22.65
CA MET A 28 20.73 -23.15 21.28
C MET A 28 19.26 -23.46 20.99
N LEU A 29 18.59 -24.28 21.79
CA LEU A 29 17.15 -24.59 21.62
C LEU A 29 16.23 -23.58 22.33
N ALA A 30 16.76 -22.77 23.26
CA ALA A 30 16.00 -21.78 24.00
C ALA A 30 15.79 -20.46 23.23
N VAL A 31 16.68 -20.12 22.28
CA VAL A 31 16.56 -18.88 21.49
C VAL A 31 15.43 -18.94 20.46
N LEU A 32 14.96 -20.14 20.10
CA LEU A 32 13.80 -20.31 19.24
C LEU A 32 12.47 -20.24 20.02
N GLN A 33 12.46 -20.33 21.36
CA GLN A 33 11.24 -20.34 22.18
C GLN A 33 10.79 -18.97 22.68
N THR A 34 11.59 -17.91 22.48
CA THR A 34 11.25 -16.54 22.91
C THR A 34 10.72 -15.65 21.79
N GLN A 35 10.61 -16.15 20.56
CA GLN A 35 9.97 -15.39 19.48
C GLN A 35 8.44 -15.45 19.59
N PRO A 36 7.75 -14.31 19.47
CA PRO A 36 6.29 -14.27 19.50
C PRO A 36 5.71 -15.13 18.37
N ASP A 37 4.64 -15.88 18.65
CA ASP A 37 4.08 -16.92 17.75
C ASP A 37 3.81 -16.46 16.32
N HIS A 38 3.62 -15.17 16.10
CA HIS A 38 3.42 -14.61 14.76
C HIS A 38 4.70 -14.62 13.91
N GLU A 39 5.88 -14.42 14.49
CA GLU A 39 7.17 -14.50 13.77
C GLU A 39 7.51 -15.95 13.40
N ARG A 40 7.23 -16.89 14.31
CA ARG A 40 7.36 -18.33 14.04
C ARG A 40 6.48 -18.76 12.87
N ARG A 41 5.22 -18.30 12.82
CA ARG A 41 4.31 -18.59 11.69
C ARG A 41 4.79 -17.97 10.39
N GLN A 42 5.39 -16.78 10.42
CA GLN A 42 5.95 -16.14 9.23
C GLN A 42 7.19 -16.86 8.71
N LEU A 43 8.09 -17.27 9.59
CA LEU A 43 9.28 -18.05 9.23
C LEU A 43 8.91 -19.44 8.69
N GLN A 44 7.91 -20.10 9.29
CA GLN A 44 7.42 -21.39 8.83
C GLN A 44 6.73 -21.28 7.45
N ALA A 45 5.92 -20.24 7.22
CA ALA A 45 5.31 -19.98 5.91
C ALA A 45 6.36 -19.66 4.83
N ALA A 46 7.41 -18.92 5.16
CA ALA A 46 8.51 -18.63 4.26
C ALA A 46 9.31 -19.89 3.89
N ALA A 47 9.57 -20.77 4.86
CA ALA A 47 10.24 -22.05 4.64
C ALA A 47 9.40 -22.98 3.74
N GLU A 48 8.08 -23.04 3.95
CA GLU A 48 7.18 -23.82 3.09
C GLU A 48 7.10 -23.27 1.66
N ALA A 49 7.12 -21.96 1.48
CA ALA A 49 7.16 -21.33 0.16
C ALA A 49 8.46 -21.65 -0.60
N ALA A 50 9.62 -21.58 0.09
CA ALA A 50 10.91 -21.96 -0.48
C ALA A 50 10.96 -23.45 -0.89
N ALA A 51 10.39 -24.34 -0.07
CA ALA A 51 10.29 -25.77 -0.37
C ALA A 51 9.34 -26.09 -1.54
N ARG A 52 8.33 -25.24 -1.81
CA ARG A 52 7.46 -25.37 -2.99
C ARG A 52 8.17 -24.93 -4.26
N LEU A 53 8.92 -23.82 -4.21
CA LEU A 53 9.73 -23.34 -5.33
C LEU A 53 10.80 -24.34 -5.75
N THR A 54 11.49 -24.94 -4.77
CA THR A 54 12.52 -25.96 -5.04
C THR A 54 11.92 -27.19 -5.73
N ARG A 55 10.74 -27.66 -5.28
CA ARG A 55 10.03 -28.78 -5.95
C ARG A 55 9.51 -28.44 -7.34
N SER A 56 9.13 -27.19 -7.59
CA SER A 56 8.70 -26.73 -8.92
C SER A 56 9.86 -26.68 -9.91
N LEU A 57 11.08 -26.39 -9.44
CA LEU A 57 12.29 -26.37 -10.27
C LEU A 57 12.74 -27.78 -10.64
N ASP A 58 12.63 -28.74 -9.71
CA ASP A 58 12.95 -30.15 -9.98
C ASP A 58 11.95 -30.83 -10.94
N GLN A 59 10.69 -30.37 -10.98
CA GLN A 59 9.66 -30.93 -11.87
C GLN A 59 9.67 -30.34 -13.30
N GLY A 60 10.39 -29.25 -13.53
CA GLY A 60 10.50 -28.60 -14.84
C GLY A 60 11.57 -29.18 -15.78
N GLY A 61 12.32 -30.19 -15.35
CA GLY A 61 13.51 -30.69 -16.06
C GLY A 61 13.32 -31.92 -16.95
N ALA A 62 12.09 -32.43 -17.14
CA ALA A 62 11.91 -33.77 -17.71
C ALA A 62 10.76 -33.92 -18.71
N GLU A 63 10.51 -32.97 -19.63
CA GLU A 63 9.75 -33.27 -20.86
C GLU A 63 10.26 -32.44 -22.04
N GLY A 64 10.74 -33.11 -23.10
CA GLY A 64 11.15 -32.46 -24.35
C GLY A 64 12.13 -33.26 -25.19
N GLY A 65 11.82 -34.53 -25.48
CA GLY A 65 12.54 -35.34 -26.47
C GLY A 65 11.74 -35.46 -27.78
N ASP A 66 12.46 -35.33 -28.87
CA ASP A 66 12.14 -35.73 -30.26
C ASP A 66 11.35 -34.75 -31.14
N GLY A 67 12.11 -34.07 -32.02
CA GLY A 67 11.60 -33.22 -33.09
C GLY A 67 12.72 -32.77 -34.02
N ASP A 68 13.06 -33.66 -34.95
CA ASP A 68 14.06 -33.58 -36.02
C ASP A 68 13.87 -32.38 -36.98
N GLY A 69 14.95 -31.84 -37.56
CA GLY A 69 14.87 -30.84 -38.64
C GLY A 69 16.01 -29.82 -38.70
N GLY A 70 17.05 -30.14 -39.48
CA GLY A 70 18.28 -29.37 -39.62
C GLY A 70 18.18 -28.01 -40.33
N GLY A 71 19.21 -27.19 -40.10
CA GLY A 71 19.42 -25.93 -40.82
C GLY A 71 20.61 -25.13 -40.27
N SER A 72 21.79 -25.38 -40.84
CA SER A 72 23.02 -24.64 -40.58
C SER A 72 22.88 -23.13 -40.81
N ARG A 73 23.22 -22.31 -39.81
CA ARG A 73 23.85 -21.01 -40.03
C ARG A 73 24.65 -20.55 -38.80
N ALA A 74 25.86 -20.10 -39.09
CA ALA A 74 26.88 -19.70 -38.14
C ALA A 74 26.70 -18.24 -37.66
N GLY A 75 27.13 -18.00 -36.42
CA GLY A 75 27.77 -16.74 -36.02
C GLY A 75 26.95 -15.81 -35.12
N GLY A 76 27.43 -15.61 -33.88
CA GLY A 76 27.08 -14.44 -33.06
C GLY A 76 26.80 -14.77 -31.59
N ALA A 77 27.85 -14.92 -30.79
CA ALA A 77 27.76 -15.03 -29.34
C ALA A 77 27.46 -13.66 -28.71
N GLY A 78 26.37 -13.59 -27.94
CA GLY A 78 25.97 -12.45 -27.12
C GLY A 78 24.93 -12.92 -26.11
N GLY A 79 25.38 -13.55 -25.02
CA GLY A 79 24.51 -13.98 -23.92
C GLY A 79 24.22 -12.81 -22.98
N GLU A 80 23.03 -12.23 -23.09
CA GLU A 80 22.49 -11.32 -22.08
C GLU A 80 21.86 -12.11 -20.92
N PRO A 81 22.03 -11.70 -19.65
CA PRO A 81 21.33 -12.29 -18.53
C PRO A 81 19.90 -11.74 -18.45
N VAL A 82 18.95 -12.38 -19.15
CA VAL A 82 17.53 -12.07 -19.05
C VAL A 82 16.91 -12.89 -17.93
N CYS A 83 16.85 -12.37 -16.69
CA CYS A 83 16.02 -13.00 -15.64
C CYS A 83 15.37 -12.07 -14.59
N ALA A 84 15.64 -10.75 -14.54
CA ALA A 84 14.98 -9.87 -13.57
C ALA A 84 13.84 -9.02 -14.18
N GLU A 85 14.01 -8.56 -15.42
CA GLU A 85 13.12 -7.57 -16.04
C GLU A 85 11.79 -8.18 -16.52
N ARG A 86 11.80 -9.48 -16.87
CA ARG A 86 10.60 -10.18 -17.37
C ARG A 86 9.62 -10.57 -16.25
N LEU A 87 10.09 -10.76 -15.02
CA LEU A 87 9.26 -11.04 -13.85
C LEU A 87 8.60 -9.76 -13.28
N ALA A 88 9.27 -8.61 -13.40
CA ALA A 88 8.69 -7.33 -12.98
C ALA A 88 7.49 -6.90 -13.85
N LEU A 89 7.44 -7.33 -15.12
CA LEU A 89 6.33 -7.07 -16.04
C LEU A 89 5.10 -7.99 -15.83
N GLN A 90 5.22 -9.05 -15.03
CA GLN A 90 4.12 -9.99 -14.74
C GLN A 90 3.39 -9.73 -13.40
N GLY A 91 3.69 -8.62 -12.71
CA GLY A 91 2.91 -8.18 -11.55
C GLY A 91 3.16 -8.97 -10.27
N ASP A 92 4.15 -9.86 -10.22
CA ASP A 92 4.47 -10.60 -9.01
C ASP A 92 5.51 -9.86 -8.16
N ALA A 93 5.03 -8.82 -7.46
CA ALA A 93 5.82 -8.03 -6.53
C ALA A 93 6.40 -8.87 -5.38
N ALA A 94 5.80 -10.03 -5.07
CA ALA A 94 6.30 -10.94 -4.05
C ALA A 94 7.52 -11.74 -4.54
N ALA A 95 7.51 -12.20 -5.79
CA ALA A 95 8.65 -12.86 -6.41
C ALA A 95 9.84 -11.89 -6.59
N ALA A 96 9.57 -10.65 -7.01
CA ALA A 96 10.60 -9.62 -7.11
C ALA A 96 11.19 -9.23 -5.75
N ALA A 97 10.34 -9.10 -4.71
CA ALA A 97 10.79 -8.84 -3.34
C ALA A 97 11.57 -10.01 -2.74
N ALA A 98 11.21 -11.26 -3.06
CA ALA A 98 11.94 -12.45 -2.63
C ALA A 98 13.32 -12.55 -3.31
N LEU A 99 13.43 -12.18 -4.59
CA LEU A 99 14.71 -12.14 -5.31
C LEU A 99 15.62 -11.02 -4.78
N LEU A 100 15.03 -9.86 -4.44
CA LEU A 100 15.75 -8.76 -3.80
C LEU A 100 16.22 -9.16 -2.39
N ALA A 101 15.36 -9.81 -1.60
CA ALA A 101 15.72 -10.32 -0.27
C ALA A 101 16.80 -11.40 -0.34
N ALA A 102 16.78 -12.28 -1.34
CA ALA A 102 17.80 -13.32 -1.56
C ALA A 102 19.16 -12.73 -2.01
N THR A 103 19.15 -11.62 -2.75
CA THR A 103 20.38 -10.94 -3.17
C THR A 103 20.94 -9.99 -2.10
N THR A 104 20.09 -9.49 -1.20
CA THR A 104 20.50 -8.66 -0.04
C THR A 104 20.86 -9.50 1.19
N SER A 105 20.43 -10.77 1.24
CA SER A 105 20.79 -11.75 2.28
C SER A 105 21.96 -12.63 1.83
N MET A 106 23.10 -12.01 1.54
CA MET A 106 24.39 -12.68 1.62
C MET A 106 24.95 -12.38 3.02
N PRO A 107 25.21 -13.38 3.87
CA PRO A 107 25.63 -13.14 5.25
C PRO A 107 27.03 -12.49 5.27
N VAL A 108 27.10 -11.27 5.79
CA VAL A 108 28.36 -10.56 6.13
C VAL A 108 29.04 -11.18 7.37
N ASN A 109 28.54 -12.29 7.91
CA ASN A 109 29.13 -12.97 9.06
C ASN A 109 29.79 -14.30 8.66
N SER A 110 31.12 -14.27 8.56
CA SER A 110 32.01 -15.14 9.34
C SER A 110 33.48 -14.86 8.98
N ILE A 111 34.06 -13.77 9.49
CA ILE A 111 35.50 -13.76 9.79
C ILE A 111 35.62 -14.22 11.25
N ALA A 112 35.39 -15.51 11.48
CA ALA A 112 35.79 -16.15 12.72
C ALA A 112 37.27 -16.49 12.59
N LEU A 113 38.14 -15.67 13.17
CA LEU A 113 39.55 -16.00 13.38
C LEU A 113 39.62 -17.20 14.33
N PRO A 114 40.18 -18.36 13.93
CA PRO A 114 40.38 -19.46 14.85
C PRO A 114 41.58 -19.15 15.76
N ALA A 115 41.28 -18.71 16.99
CA ALA A 115 42.23 -18.64 18.08
C ALA A 115 42.41 -20.04 18.71
N ALA A 116 43.11 -20.95 18.03
CA ALA A 116 43.63 -22.17 18.67
C ALA A 116 44.78 -22.82 17.86
N ALA A 117 45.72 -23.39 18.61
CA ALA A 117 46.83 -24.26 18.18
C ALA A 117 48.09 -23.57 17.62
N PHE A 118 48.94 -23.15 18.57
CA PHE A 118 50.39 -23.07 18.45
C PHE A 118 50.97 -24.50 18.40
N SER A 119 51.29 -25.02 17.22
CA SER A 119 52.39 -25.98 17.01
C SER A 119 52.56 -26.29 15.51
N THR A 120 53.80 -26.16 15.04
CA THR A 120 54.43 -26.76 13.85
C THR A 120 53.61 -26.80 12.53
N GLY A 121 53.75 -25.74 11.71
CA GLY A 121 53.25 -25.74 10.32
C GLY A 121 53.27 -24.37 9.62
N GLY A 122 54.43 -23.70 9.61
CA GLY A 122 54.55 -22.29 9.20
C GLY A 122 54.47 -21.98 7.70
N ALA A 123 54.66 -22.97 6.81
CA ALA A 123 54.60 -22.77 5.36
C ALA A 123 53.17 -22.88 4.82
N ALA A 124 52.46 -23.98 5.14
CA ALA A 124 51.09 -24.21 4.66
C ALA A 124 50.09 -23.14 5.12
N ARG A 125 50.27 -22.56 6.32
CA ARG A 125 49.42 -21.46 6.81
C ARG A 125 49.64 -20.15 6.05
N LYS A 126 50.87 -19.90 5.56
CA LYS A 126 51.17 -18.72 4.75
C LYS A 126 50.52 -18.81 3.38
N ASP A 127 50.54 -19.98 2.76
CA ASP A 127 49.93 -20.20 1.45
C ASP A 127 48.40 -20.05 1.50
N THR A 128 47.76 -20.58 2.55
CA THR A 128 46.32 -20.38 2.78
C THR A 128 45.98 -18.91 3.04
N ALA A 129 46.77 -18.20 3.84
CA ALA A 129 46.55 -16.78 4.10
C ALA A 129 46.73 -15.92 2.84
N LEU A 130 47.71 -16.23 1.99
CA LEU A 130 47.92 -15.56 0.71
C LEU A 130 46.77 -15.82 -0.27
N ALA A 131 46.26 -17.05 -0.33
CA ALA A 131 45.10 -17.38 -1.16
C ALA A 131 43.83 -16.63 -0.69
N GLN A 132 43.59 -16.55 0.62
CA GLN A 132 42.48 -15.79 1.20
C GLN A 132 42.61 -14.28 0.90
N LEU A 133 43.81 -13.72 1.01
CA LEU A 133 44.06 -12.31 0.75
C LEU A 133 43.90 -11.97 -0.75
N SER A 134 44.33 -12.87 -1.64
CA SER A 134 44.07 -12.76 -3.08
C SER A 134 42.57 -12.80 -3.39
N GLY A 135 41.82 -13.70 -2.74
CA GLY A 135 40.36 -13.78 -2.89
C GLY A 135 39.64 -12.53 -2.42
N ALA A 136 40.01 -12.00 -1.25
CA ALA A 136 39.46 -10.75 -0.73
C ALA A 136 39.79 -9.56 -1.66
N THR A 137 40.99 -9.51 -2.22
CA THR A 137 41.39 -8.46 -3.17
C THR A 137 40.54 -8.49 -4.44
N ALA A 138 40.25 -9.68 -5.00
CA ALA A 138 39.38 -9.82 -6.17
C ALA A 138 37.93 -9.41 -5.87
N GLN A 139 37.42 -9.71 -4.67
CA GLN A 139 36.09 -9.25 -4.23
C GLN A 139 36.04 -7.73 -4.10
N ILE A 140 37.05 -7.09 -3.50
CA ILE A 140 37.13 -5.63 -3.39
C ILE A 140 37.15 -4.98 -4.78
N GLN A 141 37.89 -5.53 -5.73
CA GLN A 141 37.91 -5.03 -7.11
C GLN A 141 36.54 -5.13 -7.78
N THR A 142 35.82 -6.23 -7.56
CA THR A 142 34.46 -6.43 -8.10
C THR A 142 33.47 -5.44 -7.50
N LEU A 143 33.48 -5.26 -6.18
CA LEU A 143 32.63 -4.28 -5.50
C LEU A 143 32.95 -2.84 -5.94
N THR A 144 34.22 -2.52 -6.14
CA THR A 144 34.64 -1.20 -6.64
C THR A 144 34.10 -0.94 -8.04
N ALA A 145 34.13 -1.94 -8.93
CA ALA A 145 33.55 -1.83 -10.27
C ALA A 145 32.02 -1.65 -10.23
N GLN A 146 31.32 -2.39 -9.35
CA GLN A 146 29.88 -2.25 -9.15
C GLN A 146 29.51 -0.86 -8.61
N MET A 147 30.27 -0.33 -7.64
CA MET A 147 30.09 1.03 -7.14
C MET A 147 30.28 2.09 -8.24
N GLY A 148 31.27 1.88 -9.13
CA GLY A 148 31.49 2.75 -10.29
C GLY A 148 30.27 2.76 -11.23
N SER A 149 29.76 1.59 -11.61
CA SER A 149 28.58 1.45 -12.47
C SER A 149 27.31 2.06 -11.85
N LEU A 150 27.12 1.89 -10.54
CA LEU A 150 26.02 2.52 -9.82
C LEU A 150 26.15 4.05 -9.83
N GLY A 151 27.36 4.57 -9.64
CA GLY A 151 27.66 6.01 -9.74
C GLY A 151 27.35 6.59 -11.12
N ASP A 152 27.64 5.86 -12.19
CA ASP A 152 27.26 6.25 -13.56
C ASP A 152 25.75 6.29 -13.75
N THR A 153 25.04 5.30 -13.20
CA THR A 153 23.57 5.21 -13.26
C THR A 153 22.91 6.39 -12.53
N VAL A 154 23.40 6.73 -11.33
CA VAL A 154 22.90 7.87 -10.55
C VAL A 154 23.12 9.19 -11.31
N ARG A 155 24.30 9.42 -11.88
CA ARG A 155 24.57 10.58 -12.73
C ARG A 155 23.64 10.62 -13.95
N GLY A 156 23.35 9.47 -14.56
CA GLY A 156 22.38 9.34 -15.64
C GLY A 156 20.97 9.75 -15.21
N HIS A 157 20.54 9.40 -14.00
CA HIS A 157 19.24 9.82 -13.47
C HIS A 157 19.20 11.32 -13.17
N ASP A 158 20.25 11.90 -12.61
CA ASP A 158 20.33 13.35 -12.32
C ASP A 158 20.22 14.19 -13.59
N THR A 159 20.89 13.79 -14.67
CA THR A 159 20.78 14.49 -15.97
C THR A 159 19.36 14.43 -16.55
N ARG A 160 18.67 13.28 -16.41
CA ARG A 160 17.27 13.13 -16.83
C ARG A 160 16.32 13.98 -16.00
N LEU A 161 16.54 14.08 -14.68
CA LEU A 161 15.77 14.94 -13.80
C LEU A 161 15.95 16.41 -14.16
N GLY A 162 17.18 16.88 -14.33
CA GLY A 162 17.44 18.26 -14.75
C GLY A 162 16.78 18.62 -16.10
N THR A 163 16.77 17.68 -17.05
CA THR A 163 16.07 17.86 -18.33
C THR A 163 14.55 17.95 -18.15
N ALA A 164 13.97 17.12 -17.29
CA ALA A 164 12.53 17.13 -17.01
C ALA A 164 12.10 18.43 -16.29
N GLU A 165 12.90 18.90 -15.33
CA GLU A 165 12.68 20.18 -14.65
C GLU A 165 12.73 21.37 -15.62
N GLY A 166 13.67 21.37 -16.58
CA GLY A 166 13.71 22.37 -17.65
C GLY A 166 12.43 22.41 -18.49
N ARG A 167 11.91 21.23 -18.89
CA ARG A 167 10.65 21.13 -19.65
C ARG A 167 9.43 21.61 -18.86
N LEU A 168 9.40 21.36 -17.54
CA LEU A 168 8.34 21.87 -16.67
C LEU A 168 8.38 23.40 -16.61
N GLY A 169 9.57 24.00 -16.44
CA GLY A 169 9.72 25.45 -16.45
C GLY A 169 9.26 26.10 -17.76
N GLU A 170 9.56 25.47 -18.90
CA GLU A 170 9.10 25.93 -20.21
C GLU A 170 7.57 25.85 -20.36
N LEU A 171 6.95 24.74 -19.95
CA LEU A 171 5.50 24.57 -19.96
C LEU A 171 4.80 25.58 -19.03
N GLU A 172 5.34 25.85 -17.85
CA GLU A 172 4.80 26.85 -16.93
C GLU A 172 4.88 28.27 -17.51
N ALA A 173 5.96 28.60 -18.21
CA ALA A 173 6.10 29.88 -18.92
C ALA A 173 5.05 30.00 -20.04
N GLU A 174 4.79 28.94 -20.80
CA GLU A 174 3.78 28.94 -21.87
C GLU A 174 2.36 29.06 -21.33
N VAL A 175 2.01 28.34 -20.24
CA VAL A 175 0.71 28.51 -19.58
C VAL A 175 0.51 29.94 -19.08
N ARG A 176 1.57 30.56 -18.53
CA ARG A 176 1.53 31.97 -18.10
C ARG A 176 1.31 32.91 -19.29
N ARG A 177 1.98 32.65 -20.42
CA ARG A 177 1.81 33.42 -21.67
C ARG A 177 0.39 33.30 -22.21
N LEU A 178 -0.15 32.10 -22.32
CA LEU A 178 -1.53 31.86 -22.79
C LEU A 178 -2.57 32.56 -21.89
N ARG A 179 -2.37 32.54 -20.56
CA ARG A 179 -3.24 33.28 -19.63
C ARG A 179 -3.17 34.79 -19.79
N SER A 180 -2.02 35.33 -20.21
CA SER A 180 -1.86 36.78 -20.46
C SER A 180 -2.47 37.25 -21.79
N VAL A 181 -2.74 36.35 -22.73
CA VAL A 181 -3.23 36.67 -24.09
C VAL A 181 -4.76 36.52 -24.23
N SER A 182 -5.46 35.97 -23.23
CA SER A 182 -6.94 35.94 -23.23
C SER A 182 -7.53 37.16 -22.49
N PRO A 183 -8.07 38.17 -23.20
CA PRO A 183 -8.95 39.16 -22.59
C PRO A 183 -10.29 38.51 -22.25
N SER A 184 -10.64 38.53 -20.97
CA SER A 184 -11.96 38.15 -20.46
C SER A 184 -13.03 39.13 -20.99
N PRO A 185 -14.12 38.68 -21.65
CA PRO A 185 -15.21 39.57 -22.02
C PRO A 185 -16.08 39.85 -20.79
N ALA A 186 -16.19 41.13 -20.43
CA ALA A 186 -17.14 41.64 -19.45
C ALA A 186 -18.44 42.10 -20.12
N ALA A 187 -19.54 42.04 -19.34
CA ALA A 187 -20.91 42.53 -19.55
C ALA A 187 -21.85 41.59 -20.35
N THR A 188 -23.08 41.28 -19.92
CA THR A 188 -24.14 42.25 -19.60
C THR A 188 -25.26 41.65 -18.73
N ARG A 189 -25.90 42.53 -17.95
CA ARG A 189 -27.01 42.36 -16.99
C ARG A 189 -28.33 41.86 -17.59
N GLY A 190 -29.11 41.15 -16.77
CA GLY A 190 -30.54 41.45 -16.52
C GLY A 190 -31.56 40.34 -16.76
N SER A 191 -32.12 39.76 -15.67
CA SER A 191 -33.57 39.80 -15.35
C SER A 191 -33.95 38.83 -14.20
N SER A 192 -34.13 39.43 -13.01
CA SER A 192 -35.17 39.21 -11.98
C SER A 192 -35.52 37.83 -11.35
N PRO A 193 -36.06 37.86 -10.10
CA PRO A 193 -35.83 36.84 -9.08
C PRO A 193 -37.02 35.91 -8.85
N ARG A 194 -36.76 34.66 -8.45
CA ARG A 194 -37.70 33.88 -7.66
C ARG A 194 -37.03 33.43 -6.37
N PHE A 195 -37.69 33.83 -5.30
CA PHE A 195 -37.33 33.72 -3.91
C PHE A 195 -37.48 32.25 -3.44
N SER A 196 -36.38 31.71 -2.94
CA SER A 196 -36.26 30.96 -1.70
C SER A 196 -37.25 29.81 -1.43
N GLN A 197 -36.74 28.57 -1.52
CA GLN A 197 -36.98 27.61 -0.44
C GLN A 197 -35.64 27.21 0.15
N ALA A 198 -35.44 27.66 1.39
CA ALA A 198 -34.24 27.49 2.18
C ALA A 198 -34.05 26.01 2.55
N GLY A 199 -33.30 25.28 1.73
CA GLY A 199 -32.50 24.16 2.20
C GLY A 199 -31.22 24.73 2.79
N SER A 200 -31.04 24.59 4.10
CA SER A 200 -29.84 24.94 4.85
C SER A 200 -28.58 24.40 4.15
N SER A 201 -27.97 25.21 3.28
CA SER A 201 -26.63 25.01 2.76
C SER A 201 -25.65 25.50 3.82
N LEU A 202 -25.39 24.64 4.80
CA LEU A 202 -24.05 24.63 5.37
C LEU A 202 -23.09 24.62 4.18
N PRO A 203 -22.12 25.55 4.10
CA PRO A 203 -21.21 25.60 2.97
C PRO A 203 -20.64 24.20 2.85
N ASP A 204 -20.79 23.63 1.66
CA ASP A 204 -20.20 22.36 1.30
C ASP A 204 -18.71 22.49 1.64
N ARG A 205 -18.35 22.00 2.83
CA ARG A 205 -17.04 22.24 3.43
C ARG A 205 -16.10 21.50 2.50
N HIS A 206 -15.42 22.25 1.64
CA HIS A 206 -14.44 21.77 0.68
C HIS A 206 -13.67 20.61 1.32
N ILE A 207 -14.00 19.39 0.92
CA ILE A 207 -13.48 18.20 1.56
C ILE A 207 -12.02 18.11 1.13
N ASP A 208 -11.13 18.47 2.05
CA ASP A 208 -9.71 18.53 1.75
C ASP A 208 -9.12 17.10 1.68
N ASP A 209 -8.52 16.77 0.54
CA ASP A 209 -7.84 15.50 0.25
C ASP A 209 -6.63 15.24 1.17
N PHE A 210 -6.16 16.28 1.86
CA PHE A 210 -5.06 16.20 2.81
C PHE A 210 -5.51 15.87 4.24
N GLN A 211 -6.81 15.75 4.50
CA GLN A 211 -7.33 15.28 5.79
C GLN A 211 -7.02 13.80 6.04
N ILE A 212 -6.98 13.40 7.30
CA ILE A 212 -6.92 12.00 7.74
C ILE A 212 -8.28 11.62 8.34
N VAL A 213 -8.77 10.43 8.00
CA VAL A 213 -9.96 9.85 8.62
C VAL A 213 -9.52 8.77 9.60
N VAL A 214 -9.91 8.94 10.85
CA VAL A 214 -9.73 7.93 11.89
C VAL A 214 -11.11 7.40 12.25
N GLY A 215 -11.24 6.10 12.48
CA GLY A 215 -12.50 5.46 12.79
C GLY A 215 -12.35 4.10 13.43
N GLY A 216 -13.48 3.44 13.67
CA GLY A 216 -13.55 2.11 14.28
C GLY A 216 -14.23 2.09 15.64
N TRP A 217 -14.63 3.25 16.17
CA TRP A 217 -15.40 3.35 17.41
C TRP A 217 -16.83 2.83 17.25
N ASP A 218 -17.36 2.26 18.33
CA ASP A 218 -18.75 1.89 18.49
C ASP A 218 -19.55 3.02 19.14
N GLU A 219 -19.90 4.04 18.35
CA GLU A 219 -20.74 5.17 18.77
C GLU A 219 -20.22 5.93 20.01
N ALA A 220 -18.92 6.19 20.04
CA ALA A 220 -18.28 7.00 21.08
C ALA A 220 -18.73 8.47 21.04
N ARG A 221 -18.73 9.14 22.20
CA ARG A 221 -19.13 10.55 22.29
C ARG A 221 -18.08 11.44 21.64
N ARG A 222 -18.51 12.58 21.08
CA ARG A 222 -17.62 13.57 20.44
C ARG A 222 -16.39 13.90 21.28
N VAL A 223 -16.58 14.26 22.55
CA VAL A 223 -15.50 14.69 23.46
C VAL A 223 -14.50 13.56 23.71
N GLU A 224 -14.99 12.31 23.79
CA GLU A 224 -14.15 11.12 23.98
C GLU A 224 -13.29 10.87 22.74
N ILE A 225 -13.88 10.95 21.55
CA ILE A 225 -13.16 10.82 20.28
C ILE A 225 -12.11 11.92 20.12
N GLU A 226 -12.45 13.17 20.42
CA GLU A 226 -11.51 14.30 20.35
C GLU A 226 -10.33 14.11 21.31
N GLY A 227 -10.59 13.66 22.55
CA GLY A 227 -9.55 13.35 23.52
C GLY A 227 -8.65 12.18 23.11
N GLU A 228 -9.25 11.08 22.62
CA GLU A 228 -8.48 9.92 22.18
C GLU A 228 -7.63 10.23 20.93
N VAL A 229 -8.17 10.96 19.96
CA VAL A 229 -7.41 11.38 18.77
C VAL A 229 -6.25 12.29 19.16
N THR A 230 -6.47 13.24 20.07
CA THR A 230 -5.38 14.11 20.57
C THR A 230 -4.28 13.27 21.21
N ARG A 231 -4.65 12.27 22.02
CA ARG A 231 -3.66 11.35 22.62
C ARG A 231 -2.95 10.51 21.56
N LEU A 232 -3.65 9.97 20.56
CA LEU A 232 -3.04 9.22 19.46
C LEU A 232 -2.00 10.07 18.70
N PHE A 233 -2.28 11.35 18.50
CA PHE A 233 -1.33 12.28 17.88
C PHE A 233 -0.13 12.59 18.79
N SER A 234 -0.34 12.70 20.10
CA SER A 234 0.73 12.86 21.08
C SER A 234 1.63 11.61 21.16
N ASP A 235 1.03 10.42 21.22
CA ASP A 235 1.72 9.11 21.20
C ASP A 235 2.50 8.89 19.88
N ALA A 236 2.03 9.50 18.79
CA ALA A 236 2.69 9.51 17.49
C ALA A 236 3.71 10.65 17.32
N GLN A 237 3.95 11.47 18.37
CA GLN A 237 4.83 12.65 18.34
C GLN A 237 4.48 13.66 17.23
N ALA A 238 3.19 13.74 16.86
CA ALA A 238 2.68 14.57 15.78
C ALA A 238 1.68 15.64 16.25
N GLU A 239 1.61 15.91 17.56
CA GLU A 239 0.66 16.86 18.16
C GLU A 239 0.76 18.27 17.57
N ALA A 240 1.97 18.75 17.28
CA ALA A 240 2.19 20.06 16.66
C ALA A 240 1.60 20.19 15.25
N LEU A 241 1.30 19.06 14.58
CA LEU A 241 0.69 19.03 13.25
C LEU A 241 -0.84 18.91 13.32
N LEU A 242 -1.42 18.74 14.50
CA LEU A 242 -2.86 18.62 14.67
C LEU A 242 -3.50 20.01 14.62
N LYS A 243 -4.16 20.35 13.50
CA LYS A 243 -4.87 21.64 13.36
C LYS A 243 -6.25 21.58 13.98
N ARG A 244 -7.04 20.55 13.64
CA ARG A 244 -8.42 20.41 14.09
C ARG A 244 -8.90 18.97 13.99
N VAL A 245 -9.67 18.54 14.98
CA VAL A 245 -10.48 17.31 14.91
C VAL A 245 -11.93 17.70 14.63
N HIS A 246 -12.53 17.08 13.62
CA HIS A 246 -13.93 17.25 13.26
C HIS A 246 -14.70 15.94 13.43
N VAL A 247 -15.57 15.91 14.44
CA VAL A 247 -16.53 14.82 14.65
C VAL A 247 -17.90 15.24 14.10
N PRO A 248 -18.44 14.54 13.08
CA PRO A 248 -19.64 14.98 12.37
C PRO A 248 -20.90 14.98 13.25
N TYR A 249 -20.99 14.04 14.19
CA TYR A 249 -22.19 13.82 15.01
C TYR A 249 -21.85 13.94 16.51
N ALA A 250 -22.88 13.91 17.38
CA ALA A 250 -22.68 13.90 18.83
C ALA A 250 -22.10 12.57 19.32
N ARG A 251 -22.50 11.47 18.67
CA ARG A 251 -21.89 10.14 18.78
C ARG A 251 -21.48 9.69 17.40
N SER A 252 -20.25 9.23 17.24
CA SER A 252 -19.72 8.92 15.90
C SER A 252 -18.88 7.66 15.93
N ARG A 253 -18.76 7.02 14.76
CA ARG A 253 -17.86 5.89 14.52
C ARG A 253 -16.55 6.28 13.88
N TYR A 254 -16.43 7.55 13.51
CA TYR A 254 -15.27 8.14 12.85
C TYR A 254 -15.15 9.65 13.11
N CYS A 255 -13.97 10.20 12.85
CA CYS A 255 -13.69 11.62 12.80
C CYS A 255 -12.81 11.95 11.61
N ARG A 256 -12.78 13.24 11.23
CA ARG A 256 -11.83 13.79 10.26
C ARG A 256 -10.83 14.67 10.99
N VAL A 257 -9.58 14.56 10.60
CA VAL A 257 -8.47 15.30 11.20
C VAL A 257 -7.85 16.17 10.13
N GLU A 258 -7.83 17.47 10.39
CA GLU A 258 -7.09 18.45 9.60
C GLU A 258 -5.68 18.58 10.15
N LEU A 259 -4.70 18.52 9.24
CA LEU A 259 -3.30 18.70 9.56
C LEU A 259 -2.86 20.13 9.27
N LEU A 260 -1.93 20.63 10.09
CA LEU A 260 -1.17 21.83 9.80
C LEU A 260 0.00 21.42 8.88
N PHE A 261 0.06 22.01 7.69
CA PHE A 261 1.16 21.78 6.76
C PHE A 261 2.11 22.99 6.80
N PRO A 262 3.41 22.79 7.10
CA PRO A 262 4.39 23.87 7.08
C PRO A 262 4.74 24.32 5.65
N ASP A 263 4.54 23.45 4.66
CA ASP A 263 4.78 23.71 3.24
C ASP A 263 3.45 23.63 2.47
N ASP A 264 3.23 24.57 1.56
CA ASP A 264 2.02 24.62 0.75
C ASP A 264 2.08 23.70 -0.49
N ARG A 265 3.27 23.24 -0.87
CA ARG A 265 3.48 22.38 -2.04
C ARG A 265 2.74 21.04 -1.88
N PRO A 266 1.89 20.64 -2.85
CA PRO A 266 1.09 19.41 -2.76
C PRO A 266 1.90 18.14 -2.48
N ARG A 267 3.10 18.04 -3.06
CA ARG A 267 4.02 16.90 -2.85
C ARG A 267 4.48 16.82 -1.39
N ALA A 268 4.96 17.92 -0.83
CA ALA A 268 5.39 17.99 0.57
C ALA A 268 4.24 17.67 1.53
N LYS A 269 3.02 18.17 1.23
CA LYS A 269 1.81 17.81 1.98
C LYS A 269 1.51 16.31 1.92
N ARG A 270 1.62 15.67 0.75
CA ARG A 270 1.42 14.22 0.60
C ARG A 270 2.47 13.40 1.37
N GLU A 271 3.73 13.81 1.31
CA GLU A 271 4.83 13.15 2.03
C GLU A 271 4.58 13.25 3.54
N LEU A 272 4.28 14.44 4.07
CA LEU A 272 3.95 14.63 5.48
C LEU A 272 2.71 13.84 5.91
N GLN A 273 1.64 13.90 5.11
CA GLN A 273 0.41 13.13 5.34
C GLN A 273 0.72 11.62 5.41
N GLY A 274 1.58 11.11 4.52
CA GLY A 274 2.02 9.73 4.50
C GLY A 274 2.76 9.33 5.78
N THR A 275 3.71 10.15 6.23
CA THR A 275 4.48 9.94 7.46
C THR A 275 3.57 9.92 8.69
N VAL A 276 2.70 10.93 8.85
CA VAL A 276 1.75 11.01 9.98
C VAL A 276 0.80 9.82 9.95
N LEU A 277 0.28 9.45 8.79
CA LEU A 277 -0.62 8.30 8.66
C LEU A 277 0.07 6.98 9.01
N HIS A 278 1.34 6.80 8.63
CA HIS A 278 2.12 5.63 9.00
C HIS A 278 2.29 5.52 10.52
N ALA A 279 2.69 6.62 11.17
CA ALA A 279 2.81 6.68 12.63
C ALA A 279 1.48 6.40 13.33
N LEU A 280 0.38 7.01 12.88
CA LEU A 280 -0.95 6.77 13.44
C LEU A 280 -1.39 5.31 13.28
N ARG A 281 -1.08 4.66 12.15
CA ARG A 281 -1.44 3.26 11.91
C ARG A 281 -0.82 2.30 12.92
N GLN A 282 0.41 2.58 13.36
CA GLN A 282 1.08 1.80 14.41
C GLN A 282 0.39 1.98 15.77
N ARG A 283 -0.19 3.16 16.04
CA ARG A 283 -0.90 3.44 17.31
C ARG A 283 -2.32 2.90 17.32
N VAL A 284 -3.08 3.09 16.25
CA VAL A 284 -4.48 2.62 16.19
C VAL A 284 -4.60 1.09 16.19
N SER A 285 -3.55 0.36 15.82
CA SER A 285 -3.53 -1.11 15.95
C SER A 285 -3.56 -1.59 17.41
N GLU A 286 -3.22 -0.73 18.37
CA GLU A 286 -3.34 -1.04 19.81
C GLU A 286 -4.80 -1.03 20.30
N GLY A 287 -5.76 -0.58 19.47
CA GLY A 287 -7.18 -0.49 19.81
C GLY A 287 -7.57 0.81 20.52
N SER A 288 -8.86 0.96 20.83
CA SER A 288 -9.35 2.10 21.60
C SER A 288 -9.11 1.91 23.10
N ARG A 289 -8.68 2.97 23.78
CA ARG A 289 -8.54 3.05 25.23
C ARG A 289 -9.74 3.77 25.89
N LEU A 290 -10.82 4.01 25.15
CA LEU A 290 -12.05 4.57 25.70
C LEU A 290 -12.82 3.52 26.52
N PRO A 291 -13.49 3.92 27.61
CA PRO A 291 -14.33 3.01 28.39
C PRO A 291 -15.41 2.36 27.53
N GLY A 292 -15.52 1.02 27.56
CA GLY A 292 -16.50 0.27 26.76
C GLY A 292 -16.14 0.10 25.28
N GLN A 293 -14.96 0.55 24.84
CA GLN A 293 -14.48 0.44 23.45
C GLN A 293 -13.30 -0.53 23.29
N GLY A 294 -13.00 -1.37 24.30
CA GLY A 294 -11.81 -2.24 24.28
C GLY A 294 -11.76 -3.25 23.12
N SER A 295 -12.91 -3.59 22.53
CA SER A 295 -13.01 -4.45 21.32
C SER A 295 -12.97 -3.66 20.01
N ALA A 296 -13.01 -2.33 20.05
CA ALA A 296 -13.05 -1.48 18.87
C ALA A 296 -11.70 -1.50 18.14
N ARG A 297 -11.68 -2.07 16.94
CA ARG A 297 -10.50 -2.07 16.07
C ARG A 297 -10.41 -0.73 15.35
N LEU A 298 -9.61 0.17 15.90
CA LEU A 298 -9.37 1.47 15.29
C LEU A 298 -8.58 1.36 13.98
N TRP A 299 -8.82 2.31 13.09
CA TRP A 299 -8.14 2.42 11.80
C TRP A 299 -7.94 3.88 11.42
N ALA A 300 -6.86 4.14 10.68
CA ALA A 300 -6.56 5.45 10.11
C ALA A 300 -6.30 5.33 8.60
N LYS A 301 -6.93 6.20 7.81
CA LYS A 301 -6.80 6.25 6.35
C LYS A 301 -6.73 7.70 5.87
N ARG A 302 -6.18 7.90 4.67
CA ARG A 302 -6.29 9.19 3.97
C ARG A 302 -7.76 9.48 3.71
N ASN A 303 -8.15 10.74 3.85
CA ASN A 303 -9.41 11.18 3.32
C ASN A 303 -9.39 11.05 1.80
N ARG A 304 -10.50 10.59 1.24
CA ARG A 304 -10.67 10.36 -0.19
C ARG A 304 -11.53 11.49 -0.73
N GLY A 305 -11.11 12.10 -1.82
CA GLY A 305 -11.88 13.17 -2.48
C GLY A 305 -13.25 12.68 -2.97
N PRO A 306 -14.20 13.59 -3.28
CA PRO A 306 -15.51 13.21 -3.81
C PRO A 306 -15.43 12.28 -5.03
N GLU A 307 -14.54 12.59 -5.97
CA GLU A 307 -14.28 11.79 -7.17
C GLU A 307 -13.70 10.42 -6.82
N GLU A 308 -12.68 10.35 -5.93
CA GLU A 308 -12.10 9.07 -5.53
C GLU A 308 -13.13 8.18 -4.80
N ARG A 309 -13.99 8.78 -3.96
CA ARG A 309 -15.11 8.07 -3.33
C ARG A 309 -16.13 7.60 -4.35
N ALA A 310 -16.43 8.40 -5.38
CA ALA A 310 -17.30 8.01 -6.47
C ALA A 310 -16.74 6.79 -7.22
N LYS A 311 -15.45 6.84 -7.60
CA LYS A 311 -14.72 5.71 -8.20
C LYS A 311 -14.82 4.44 -7.35
N ILE A 312 -14.48 4.53 -6.07
CA ILE A 312 -14.48 3.35 -5.19
C ILE A 312 -15.89 2.79 -5.00
N ARG A 313 -16.91 3.65 -4.88
CA ARG A 313 -18.30 3.20 -4.83
C ARG A 313 -18.68 2.49 -6.12
N ALA A 314 -18.36 3.05 -7.28
CA ALA A 314 -18.61 2.42 -8.56
C ALA A 314 -17.97 1.02 -8.64
N ILE A 315 -16.67 0.90 -8.30
CA ILE A 315 -15.97 -0.38 -8.26
C ILE A 315 -16.67 -1.38 -7.33
N VAL A 316 -16.92 -0.98 -6.07
CA VAL A 316 -17.49 -1.88 -5.05
C VAL A 316 -18.92 -2.29 -5.42
N SER A 317 -19.75 -1.36 -5.88
CA SER A 317 -21.12 -1.65 -6.32
C SER A 317 -21.14 -2.58 -7.52
N MET A 318 -20.29 -2.35 -8.53
CA MET A 318 -20.25 -3.22 -9.71
C MET A 318 -19.70 -4.60 -9.39
N LYS A 319 -18.67 -4.69 -8.53
CA LYS A 319 -18.17 -5.99 -8.04
C LYS A 319 -19.27 -6.73 -7.28
N ALA A 320 -19.94 -6.07 -6.34
CA ALA A 320 -21.01 -6.68 -5.56
C ALA A 320 -22.15 -7.19 -6.46
N LEU A 321 -22.59 -6.37 -7.41
CA LEU A 321 -23.64 -6.74 -8.36
C LEU A 321 -23.22 -7.91 -9.26
N ALA A 322 -21.99 -7.94 -9.76
CA ALA A 322 -21.49 -9.04 -10.57
C ALA A 322 -21.44 -10.36 -9.79
N LEU A 323 -20.98 -10.32 -8.53
CA LEU A 323 -20.90 -11.50 -7.66
C LEU A 323 -22.26 -12.12 -7.31
N GLU A 324 -23.38 -11.44 -7.56
CA GLU A 324 -24.71 -12.05 -7.44
C GLU A 324 -24.99 -13.10 -8.54
N PHE A 325 -24.29 -13.02 -9.68
CA PHE A 325 -24.58 -13.85 -10.86
C PHE A 325 -23.39 -14.69 -11.34
N VAL A 326 -22.16 -14.28 -11.03
CA VAL A 326 -20.95 -14.99 -11.45
C VAL A 326 -20.04 -15.29 -10.26
N SER A 327 -19.08 -16.20 -10.46
CA SER A 327 -18.15 -16.61 -9.41
C SER A 327 -17.12 -15.51 -9.10
N GLU A 328 -16.50 -15.56 -7.92
CA GLU A 328 -15.44 -14.62 -7.56
C GLU A 328 -14.22 -14.70 -8.50
N THR A 329 -13.95 -15.87 -9.07
CA THR A 329 -12.87 -16.05 -10.06
C THR A 329 -13.15 -15.36 -11.40
N ASP A 330 -14.41 -15.04 -11.69
CA ASP A 330 -14.81 -14.34 -12.92
C ASP A 330 -14.81 -12.82 -12.77
N VAL A 331 -14.61 -12.28 -11.57
CA VAL A 331 -14.67 -10.84 -11.29
C VAL A 331 -13.32 -10.34 -10.81
N ASP A 332 -12.69 -9.50 -11.63
CA ASP A 332 -11.42 -8.84 -11.30
C ASP A 332 -11.61 -7.32 -11.24
N PHE A 333 -10.78 -6.64 -10.45
CA PHE A 333 -10.80 -5.18 -10.37
C PHE A 333 -9.45 -4.63 -9.94
N ASP A 334 -9.15 -3.42 -10.39
CA ASP A 334 -8.01 -2.66 -9.92
C ASP A 334 -8.46 -1.39 -9.19
N TRP A 335 -7.57 -0.82 -8.37
CA TRP A 335 -7.83 0.46 -7.70
C TRP A 335 -7.69 1.68 -8.63
N SER A 336 -7.28 1.45 -9.90
CA SER A 336 -7.15 2.47 -10.93
C SER A 336 -8.52 2.90 -11.50
N GLY A 337 -9.56 2.11 -11.25
CA GLY A 337 -10.93 2.38 -11.70
C GLY A 337 -11.51 1.30 -12.59
N ARG A 338 -10.78 0.22 -12.87
CA ARG A 338 -11.20 -0.79 -13.84
C ARG A 338 -11.81 -1.98 -13.13
N VAL A 339 -12.88 -2.49 -13.73
CA VAL A 339 -13.58 -3.68 -13.26
C VAL A 339 -13.79 -4.59 -14.47
N TRP A 340 -13.37 -5.84 -14.33
CA TRP A 340 -13.53 -6.86 -15.36
C TRP A 340 -14.46 -7.96 -14.89
N VAL A 341 -15.32 -8.42 -15.78
CA VAL A 341 -16.16 -9.59 -15.58
C VAL A 341 -15.96 -10.53 -16.77
N LYS A 342 -15.58 -11.78 -16.49
CA LYS A 342 -15.19 -12.80 -17.50
C LYS A 342 -14.17 -12.25 -18.51
N GLY A 343 -13.17 -11.52 -17.99
CA GLY A 343 -12.09 -10.92 -18.78
C GLY A 343 -12.46 -9.67 -19.59
N ARG A 344 -13.68 -9.12 -19.45
CA ARG A 344 -14.11 -7.89 -20.15
C ARG A 344 -14.32 -6.73 -19.19
N GLU A 345 -13.78 -5.57 -19.54
CA GLU A 345 -13.97 -4.34 -18.76
C GLU A 345 -15.43 -3.86 -18.85
N ILE A 346 -16.05 -3.57 -17.71
CA ILE A 346 -17.47 -3.18 -17.62
C ILE A 346 -17.69 -1.77 -17.08
N LEU A 347 -16.70 -1.20 -16.38
CA LEU A 347 -16.80 0.09 -15.71
C LEU A 347 -15.88 1.13 -16.36
N PHE A 348 -16.42 2.29 -16.71
CA PHE A 348 -15.72 3.33 -17.45
C PHE A 348 -15.90 4.71 -16.80
N HIS A 349 -14.96 5.62 -17.03
CA HIS A 349 -15.04 7.01 -16.59
C HIS A 349 -15.25 7.95 -17.79
N ALA A 350 -16.18 8.90 -17.68
CA ALA A 350 -16.57 9.82 -18.75
C ALA A 350 -15.40 10.61 -19.34
N ASP A 351 -14.46 11.07 -18.49
CA ASP A 351 -13.30 11.84 -18.95
C ASP A 351 -12.29 11.02 -19.75
N ARG A 352 -12.21 9.71 -19.49
CA ARG A 352 -11.26 8.81 -20.18
C ARG A 352 -11.87 8.26 -21.46
N ARG A 353 -13.17 8.00 -21.43
CA ARG A 353 -13.93 7.46 -22.55
C ARG A 353 -15.33 8.06 -22.49
N PRO A 354 -15.76 8.83 -23.49
CA PRO A 354 -17.10 9.40 -23.48
C PRO A 354 -18.16 8.28 -23.43
N PRO A 355 -19.28 8.49 -22.72
CA PRO A 355 -20.40 7.55 -22.73
C PRO A 355 -20.88 7.30 -24.17
N PHE A 356 -21.15 6.05 -24.50
CA PHE A 356 -21.75 5.66 -25.77
C PHE A 356 -23.28 5.55 -25.62
N ASP A 357 -23.97 5.33 -26.73
CA ASP A 357 -25.43 5.20 -26.73
C ASP A 357 -25.90 3.95 -25.97
N GLY A 358 -26.81 4.11 -25.00
CA GLY A 358 -27.18 3.06 -24.05
C GLY A 358 -26.21 2.84 -22.88
N ALA A 359 -25.22 3.73 -22.71
CA ALA A 359 -24.43 3.78 -21.48
C ALA A 359 -25.28 4.27 -20.31
N VAL A 360 -25.06 3.67 -19.15
CA VAL A 360 -25.79 3.99 -17.93
C VAL A 360 -24.86 4.67 -16.95
N MET A 361 -25.14 5.95 -16.65
CA MET A 361 -24.40 6.72 -15.67
C MET A 361 -24.75 6.24 -14.26
N LEU A 362 -23.75 5.92 -13.46
CA LEU A 362 -23.94 5.58 -12.06
C LEU A 362 -24.20 6.86 -11.27
N GLN A 363 -25.24 6.83 -10.45
CA GLN A 363 -25.61 7.94 -9.57
C GLN A 363 -25.18 7.68 -8.13
N ASN A 364 -24.98 8.75 -7.38
CA ASN A 364 -24.73 8.65 -5.95
C ASN A 364 -26.05 8.61 -5.16
N GLY A 365 -26.00 8.42 -3.83
CA GLY A 365 -27.22 8.36 -3.00
C GLY A 365 -28.02 9.67 -2.90
N ARG A 366 -27.61 10.72 -3.60
CA ARG A 366 -28.36 11.98 -3.80
C ARG A 366 -28.94 12.11 -5.21
N GLY A 367 -28.73 11.12 -6.08
CA GLY A 367 -29.11 11.16 -7.49
C GLY A 367 -28.15 11.92 -8.39
N GLU A 368 -26.99 12.36 -7.89
CA GLU A 368 -26.02 13.09 -8.72
C GLU A 368 -25.12 12.12 -9.50
N ASP A 369 -24.82 12.48 -10.75
CA ASP A 369 -23.92 11.70 -11.61
C ASP A 369 -22.52 11.58 -11.02
N THR A 370 -21.99 10.37 -11.04
CA THR A 370 -20.66 10.08 -10.49
C THR A 370 -19.52 10.27 -11.50
N GLY A 371 -19.84 10.46 -12.79
CA GLY A 371 -18.88 10.42 -13.89
C GLY A 371 -18.45 8.99 -14.30
N TRP A 372 -18.91 7.97 -13.57
CA TRP A 372 -18.68 6.56 -13.86
C TRP A 372 -19.91 5.95 -14.50
N TYR A 373 -19.71 5.18 -15.57
CA TYR A 373 -20.81 4.56 -16.31
C TYR A 373 -20.49 3.12 -16.71
N VAL A 374 -21.54 2.37 -17.03
CA VAL A 374 -21.47 0.95 -17.42
C VAL A 374 -22.15 0.75 -18.76
N ARG A 375 -21.67 -0.22 -19.54
CA ARG A 375 -22.39 -0.72 -20.73
C ARG A 375 -23.38 -1.77 -20.28
N LEU A 376 -24.62 -1.36 -20.05
CA LEU A 376 -25.61 -2.22 -19.43
C LEU A 376 -25.88 -3.47 -20.28
N GLY A 377 -25.99 -3.33 -21.60
CA GLY A 377 -26.16 -4.46 -22.52
C GLY A 377 -25.00 -5.46 -22.50
N ASP A 378 -23.74 -5.00 -22.55
CA ASP A 378 -22.58 -5.90 -22.48
C ASP A 378 -22.51 -6.58 -21.11
N PHE A 379 -22.80 -5.83 -20.04
CA PHE A 379 -22.76 -6.33 -18.69
C PHE A 379 -23.85 -7.39 -18.46
N ALA A 380 -25.07 -7.13 -18.92
CA ALA A 380 -26.18 -8.08 -18.92
C ALA A 380 -25.83 -9.37 -19.68
N ALA A 381 -25.24 -9.25 -20.86
CA ALA A 381 -24.80 -10.38 -21.66
C ALA A 381 -23.70 -11.20 -20.96
N LEU A 382 -22.77 -10.55 -20.25
CA LEU A 382 -21.71 -11.23 -19.49
C LEU A 382 -22.25 -11.99 -18.28
N LEU A 383 -23.22 -11.41 -17.59
CA LEU A 383 -23.88 -12.03 -16.43
C LEU A 383 -24.93 -13.07 -16.83
N GLY A 384 -25.39 -13.08 -18.09
CA GLY A 384 -26.44 -13.99 -18.57
C GLY A 384 -27.82 -13.61 -18.06
N VAL A 385 -28.08 -12.32 -17.87
CA VAL A 385 -29.34 -11.78 -17.33
C VAL A 385 -29.97 -10.78 -18.29
N ALA A 386 -31.26 -10.51 -18.12
CA ALA A 386 -31.93 -9.46 -18.88
C ALA A 386 -31.42 -8.08 -18.45
N GLU A 387 -31.24 -7.17 -19.42
CA GLU A 387 -30.81 -5.79 -19.18
C GLU A 387 -31.71 -5.07 -18.17
N GLU A 388 -33.02 -5.29 -18.28
CA GLU A 388 -34.04 -4.71 -17.41
C GLU A 388 -33.86 -5.09 -15.94
N THR A 389 -33.43 -6.33 -15.67
CA THR A 389 -33.13 -6.78 -14.30
C THR A 389 -31.96 -5.99 -13.71
N LEU A 390 -30.94 -5.68 -14.50
CA LEU A 390 -29.81 -4.86 -14.04
C LEU A 390 -30.21 -3.39 -13.90
N ARG A 391 -31.05 -2.85 -14.79
CA ARG A 391 -31.57 -1.47 -14.69
C ARG A 391 -32.30 -1.26 -13.36
N GLN A 392 -33.19 -2.19 -13.00
CA GLN A 392 -33.91 -2.17 -11.73
C GLN A 392 -32.99 -2.27 -10.51
N ARG A 393 -31.93 -3.09 -10.57
CA ARG A 393 -30.96 -3.21 -9.47
C ARG A 393 -30.06 -2.00 -9.29
N LEU A 394 -29.82 -1.25 -10.36
CA LEU A 394 -29.10 0.02 -10.31
C LEU A 394 -29.99 1.19 -9.89
N ASP A 395 -31.28 0.93 -9.60
CA ASP A 395 -32.30 1.92 -9.22
C ASP A 395 -32.41 3.08 -10.22
N LEU A 396 -32.15 2.77 -11.49
CA LEU A 396 -32.40 3.68 -12.60
C LEU A 396 -33.87 3.57 -12.93
N ARG A 397 -34.69 4.37 -12.27
CA ARG A 397 -36.08 4.52 -12.70
C ARG A 397 -36.06 5.24 -14.05
N ASP A 398 -36.80 4.70 -15.02
CA ASP A 398 -37.07 5.40 -16.27
C ASP A 398 -37.80 6.71 -15.92
N GLU A 399 -37.08 7.83 -15.91
CA GLU A 399 -37.66 9.17 -15.91
C GLU A 399 -38.00 9.63 -17.33
#